data_AF-G4TT48-F1
#
_entry.id   AF-G4TT48-F1
#
_cell.length_a   1.000
_cell.length_b   1.000
_cell.length_c   1.000
_cell.angle_alpha   90.00
_cell.angle_beta   90.00
_cell.angle_gamma   90.00
#
_symmetry.space_group_name_H-M   'P 1'
#
loop_
_entity.id
_entity.type
_entity.pdbx_description
1 polymer ?
#
loop_
_entity_poly.entity_id
_entity_poly.type
_entity_poly.pdbx_seq_one_letter_code
_entity_poly.pdbx_strand_id
1 'polypeptide(L)'
;MLIFRRSLSTASTFQNILVSRPRSSVALLTLNRPKQLNALSTPLFHELNQALVQANDDKDISAVVLTGSEKAFAGPSSSPVTGYIMTFTTFTAGADIKEMQSKTFADVYSNDFLASWTAMRAIRKPIIAACVLPYLSPQVSDPTSSFINATVSAVQLIVLPENQPLPSSGPLTFSRCDIILASPTAKFGLPEITLGVIPGGGGTQRLAGIVGKSRAMELVLTGRQFDADEAERWGVVSRVVRTEKKDGDEHLPVVQEALDMASKIAGFGQLATQAAKEAVNAALDLPLSEGLRLERRIFHSLFATNDQKEGMSAFAEKRKPTFTNS
;
A
#
# COMPACT_ATOMS: atom_id res chain seq x y z
N MET A 1 5.67 -16.61 45.76
CA MET A 1 4.69 -15.98 44.85
C MET A 1 5.45 -15.40 43.65
N LEU A 2 5.81 -16.25 42.67
CA LEU A 2 6.40 -15.81 41.40
C LEU A 2 5.31 -15.87 40.33
N ILE A 3 5.02 -14.74 39.68
CA ILE A 3 4.11 -14.69 38.54
C ILE A 3 4.96 -14.77 37.27
N PHE A 4 4.67 -15.77 36.43
CA PHE A 4 5.36 -16.02 35.17
C PHE A 4 5.27 -14.80 34.23
N ARG A 5 6.42 -14.24 33.84
CA ARG A 5 6.51 -13.52 32.55
C ARG A 5 6.33 -14.57 31.44
N ARG A 6 5.15 -14.63 30.82
CA ARG A 6 5.02 -15.29 29.52
C ARG A 6 5.81 -14.47 28.50
N SER A 7 6.97 -15.00 28.10
CA SER A 7 7.67 -14.50 26.90
C SER A 7 6.69 -14.58 25.74
N LEU A 8 6.53 -13.47 25.03
CA LEU A 8 5.83 -13.50 23.73
C LEU A 8 6.65 -14.32 22.73
N SER A 9 5.92 -14.85 21.75
CA SER A 9 6.45 -15.65 20.64
C SER A 9 7.61 -14.97 19.93
N THR A 10 8.50 -15.77 19.33
CA THR A 10 9.64 -15.32 18.53
C THR A 10 9.19 -14.32 17.46
N ALA A 11 9.56 -13.04 17.63
CA ALA A 11 9.34 -12.02 16.62
C ALA A 11 10.10 -12.42 15.35
N SER A 12 9.38 -12.45 14.22
CA SER A 12 10.02 -12.65 12.91
C SER A 12 10.89 -11.42 12.63
N THR A 13 12.22 -11.57 12.70
CA THR A 13 13.14 -10.47 12.40
C THR A 13 13.24 -10.28 10.89
N PHE A 14 12.40 -9.39 10.38
CA PHE A 14 12.42 -8.95 8.98
C PHE A 14 13.65 -8.09 8.69
N GLN A 15 14.21 -8.21 7.48
CA GLN A 15 15.40 -7.48 7.04
C GLN A 15 15.05 -6.29 6.15
N ASN A 16 14.03 -6.45 5.31
CA ASN A 16 13.64 -5.53 4.24
C ASN A 16 12.35 -4.73 4.58
N ILE A 17 11.68 -5.07 5.68
CA ILE A 17 10.53 -4.32 6.23
C ILE A 17 10.67 -4.14 7.75
N LEU A 18 9.90 -3.21 8.32
CA LEU A 18 9.65 -3.07 9.76
C LEU A 18 8.15 -3.31 10.03
N VAL A 19 7.85 -3.93 11.17
CA VAL A 19 6.48 -4.21 11.61
C VAL A 19 6.29 -3.61 13.00
N SER A 20 5.22 -2.84 13.18
CA SER A 20 4.87 -2.19 14.45
C SER A 20 3.36 -2.10 14.65
N ARG A 21 2.92 -1.72 15.85
CA ARG A 21 1.50 -1.61 16.23
C ARG A 21 1.24 -0.28 16.98
N PRO A 22 1.32 0.88 16.29
CA PRO A 22 1.20 2.21 16.90
C PRO A 22 -0.24 2.59 17.32
N ARG A 23 -1.22 1.74 17.01
CA ARG A 23 -2.61 1.82 17.48
C ARG A 23 -3.08 0.40 17.83
N SER A 24 -4.02 0.26 18.77
CA SER A 24 -4.34 -1.02 19.42
C SER A 24 -4.74 -2.15 18.48
N SER A 25 -5.35 -1.87 17.33
CA SER A 25 -5.84 -2.87 16.36
C SER A 25 -5.38 -2.62 14.92
N VAL A 26 -4.27 -1.89 14.76
CA VAL A 26 -3.69 -1.54 13.45
C VAL A 26 -2.24 -2.02 13.39
N ALA A 27 -1.92 -2.84 12.38
CA ALA A 27 -0.54 -3.16 12.05
C ALA A 27 0.02 -2.10 11.10
N LEU A 28 1.20 -1.57 11.40
CA LEU A 28 1.96 -0.69 10.52
C LEU A 28 3.14 -1.45 9.93
N LEU A 29 3.13 -1.62 8.61
CA LEU A 29 4.18 -2.22 7.81
C LEU A 29 4.95 -1.10 7.08
N THR A 30 6.26 -1.03 7.29
CA THR A 30 7.11 0.01 6.71
C THR A 30 8.19 -0.64 5.85
N LEU A 31 8.23 -0.34 4.55
CA LEU A 31 9.31 -0.81 3.67
C LEU A 31 10.65 -0.22 4.11
N ASN A 32 11.67 -1.05 4.26
CA ASN A 32 12.94 -0.72 4.92
C ASN A 32 14.16 -1.15 4.09
N ARG A 33 14.23 -0.69 2.84
CA ARG A 33 15.43 -0.71 1.98
C ARG A 33 15.86 0.71 1.60
N PRO A 34 16.17 1.60 2.57
CA PRO A 34 16.47 3.02 2.30
C PRO A 34 17.76 3.25 1.49
N LYS A 35 18.65 2.27 1.39
CA LYS A 35 19.81 2.32 0.49
C LYS A 35 19.42 2.10 -0.99
N GLN A 36 18.27 1.50 -1.25
CA GLN A 36 17.72 1.19 -2.56
C GLN A 36 16.39 1.94 -2.82
N LEU A 37 16.10 3.03 -2.08
CA LEU A 37 14.85 3.80 -2.21
C LEU A 37 13.57 2.95 -2.08
N ASN A 38 13.61 1.91 -1.24
CA ASN A 38 12.53 0.93 -1.10
C ASN A 38 12.17 0.22 -2.42
N ALA A 39 13.17 0.02 -3.30
CA ALA A 39 13.03 -0.84 -4.45
C ALA A 39 12.57 -2.25 -4.05
N LEU A 40 11.79 -2.88 -4.90
CA LEU A 40 11.02 -4.06 -4.62
C LEU A 40 11.74 -5.28 -5.18
N SER A 41 12.35 -6.05 -4.30
CA SER A 41 12.99 -7.33 -4.62
C SER A 41 12.12 -8.50 -4.17
N THR A 42 12.37 -9.69 -4.70
CA THR A 42 11.69 -10.93 -4.28
C THR A 42 11.79 -11.17 -2.76
N PRO A 43 12.95 -11.00 -2.09
CA PRO A 43 13.04 -11.07 -0.63
C PRO A 43 12.13 -10.08 0.11
N LEU A 44 12.03 -8.82 -0.34
CA LEU A 44 11.13 -7.83 0.27
C LEU A 44 9.67 -8.28 0.16
N PHE A 45 9.26 -8.84 -0.98
CA PHE A 45 7.89 -9.32 -1.15
C PHE A 45 7.58 -10.58 -0.35
N HIS A 46 8.54 -11.48 -0.17
CA HIS A 46 8.35 -12.62 0.72
C HIS A 46 8.13 -12.18 2.17
N GLU A 47 8.94 -11.23 2.67
CA GLU A 47 8.75 -10.65 4.00
C GLU A 47 7.42 -9.89 4.13
N LEU A 48 7.08 -9.06 3.15
CA LEU A 48 5.83 -8.29 3.14
C LEU A 48 4.59 -9.21 3.14
N ASN A 49 4.60 -10.26 2.32
CA ASN A 49 3.53 -11.25 2.29
C ASN A 49 3.43 -12.01 3.61
N GLN A 50 4.57 -12.41 4.20
CA GLN A 50 4.59 -13.08 5.50
C GLN A 50 3.98 -12.18 6.60
N ALA A 51 4.38 -10.90 6.65
CA ALA A 51 3.83 -9.95 7.62
C ALA A 51 2.34 -9.65 7.39
N LEU A 52 1.89 -9.61 6.13
CA LEU A 52 0.47 -9.43 5.79
C LEU A 52 -0.38 -10.65 6.17
N VAL A 53 0.10 -11.87 5.94
CA VAL A 53 -0.58 -13.10 6.39
C VAL A 53 -0.63 -13.14 7.92
N GLN A 54 0.47 -12.85 8.61
CA GLN A 54 0.49 -12.74 10.07
C GLN A 54 -0.53 -11.70 10.57
N ALA A 55 -0.60 -10.52 9.95
CA ALA A 55 -1.58 -9.49 10.31
C ALA A 55 -3.03 -9.87 9.94
N ASN A 56 -3.25 -10.69 8.90
CA ASN A 56 -4.55 -11.23 8.53
C ASN A 56 -5.07 -12.23 9.55
N ASP A 57 -4.18 -13.06 10.10
CA ASP A 57 -4.55 -14.17 10.97
C ASP A 57 -4.56 -13.77 12.47
N ASP A 58 -3.84 -12.72 12.86
CA ASP A 58 -3.88 -12.13 14.21
C ASP A 58 -5.26 -11.50 14.50
N LYS A 59 -6.02 -12.12 15.40
CA LYS A 59 -7.39 -11.70 15.76
C LYS A 59 -7.47 -10.30 16.37
N ASP A 60 -6.39 -9.76 16.91
CA ASP A 60 -6.40 -8.43 17.52
C ASP A 60 -6.17 -7.30 16.48
N ILE A 61 -5.65 -7.65 15.30
CA ILE A 61 -5.47 -6.73 14.17
C ILE A 61 -6.74 -6.70 13.34
N SER A 62 -7.18 -5.50 12.96
CA SER A 62 -8.41 -5.25 12.19
C SER A 62 -8.14 -4.53 10.87
N ALA A 63 -7.08 -3.71 10.81
CA ALA A 63 -6.64 -3.04 9.59
C ALA A 63 -5.10 -3.00 9.52
N VAL A 64 -4.58 -2.84 8.31
CA VAL A 64 -3.13 -2.71 8.04
C VAL A 64 -2.86 -1.36 7.37
N VAL A 65 -1.80 -0.68 7.80
CA VAL A 65 -1.23 0.47 7.09
C VAL A 65 0.12 0.05 6.49
N LEU A 66 0.34 0.39 5.23
CA LEU A 66 1.58 0.14 4.49
C LEU A 66 2.21 1.48 4.09
N THR A 67 3.49 1.67 4.41
CA THR A 67 4.22 2.92 4.12
C THR A 67 5.69 2.64 3.75
N GLY A 68 6.43 3.67 3.34
CA GLY A 68 7.88 3.62 3.15
C GLY A 68 8.64 4.23 4.33
N SER A 69 9.89 3.79 4.53
CA SER A 69 10.81 4.35 5.53
C SER A 69 11.25 5.79 5.24
N GLU A 70 11.41 6.59 6.29
CA GLU A 70 12.20 7.83 6.26
C GLU A 70 13.70 7.49 6.23
N LYS A 71 14.49 8.29 5.49
CA LYS A 71 15.95 8.21 5.48
C LYS A 71 16.56 9.57 5.75
N ALA A 72 16.85 9.87 7.01
CA ALA A 72 17.72 10.98 7.38
C ALA A 72 19.14 10.73 6.86
N PHE A 73 19.62 11.58 5.96
CA PHE A 73 21.00 11.59 5.48
C PHE A 73 21.71 12.82 6.04
N ALA A 74 22.65 12.60 6.96
CA ALA A 74 23.62 13.64 7.31
C ALA A 74 24.64 13.74 6.17
N GLY A 75 24.58 14.82 5.39
CA GLY A 75 25.57 15.08 4.34
C GLY A 75 26.94 15.39 4.94
N PRO A 76 28.05 14.98 4.32
CA PRO A 76 29.39 15.42 4.73
C PRO A 76 29.53 16.92 4.42
N SER A 77 29.34 17.76 5.43
CA SER A 77 29.64 19.19 5.32
C SER A 77 31.14 19.41 5.43
N SER A 78 31.73 20.05 4.41
CA SER A 78 33.09 20.59 4.46
C SER A 78 33.18 21.89 5.29
N SER A 79 32.06 22.40 5.79
CA SER A 79 31.98 23.57 6.67
C SER A 79 31.57 23.16 8.08
N PRO A 80 32.30 23.56 9.14
CA PRO A 80 32.00 23.15 10.51
C PRO A 80 30.71 23.75 11.11
N VAL A 81 29.93 24.54 10.35
CA VAL A 81 28.79 25.32 10.86
C VAL A 81 27.43 24.92 10.24
N THR A 82 27.40 24.08 9.19
CA THR A 82 26.14 23.69 8.53
C THR A 82 26.09 22.19 8.21
N GLY A 83 25.81 21.39 9.24
CA GLY A 83 25.35 20.02 9.06
C GLY A 83 23.85 20.01 8.76
N TYR A 84 23.49 19.76 7.50
CA TYR A 84 22.08 19.65 7.09
C TYR A 84 21.65 18.18 7.01
N ILE A 85 20.48 17.86 7.55
CA ILE A 85 19.87 16.52 7.49
C ILE A 85 18.84 16.49 6.36
N MET A 86 19.18 15.82 5.25
CA MET A 86 18.22 15.53 4.17
C MET A 86 17.41 14.29 4.51
N THR A 87 16.13 14.45 4.86
CA THR A 87 15.24 13.30 5.11
C THR A 87 14.50 12.87 3.84
N PHE A 88 15.03 11.84 3.18
CA PHE A 88 14.40 11.24 2.01
C PHE A 88 13.39 10.16 2.42
N THR A 89 12.09 10.42 2.31
CA THR A 89 11.05 9.41 2.57
C THR A 89 10.42 8.96 1.27
N THR A 90 10.71 7.73 0.83
CA THR A 90 10.17 7.17 -0.44
C THR A 90 9.29 5.97 -0.13
N PHE A 91 8.06 5.94 -0.63
CA PHE A 91 7.18 4.77 -0.54
C PHE A 91 7.83 3.57 -1.25
N THR A 92 8.07 3.68 -2.55
CA THR A 92 8.95 2.79 -3.33
C THR A 92 9.41 3.49 -4.61
N ALA A 93 10.60 3.14 -5.11
CA ALA A 93 11.08 3.48 -6.47
C ALA A 93 10.84 2.35 -7.49
N GLY A 94 10.02 1.35 -7.14
CA GLY A 94 9.64 0.25 -8.04
C GLY A 94 10.55 -0.97 -8.00
N ALA A 95 10.51 -1.83 -9.02
CA ALA A 95 11.20 -3.12 -9.01
C ALA A 95 12.73 -2.99 -8.90
N ASP A 96 13.37 -3.96 -8.25
CA ASP A 96 14.82 -4.02 -8.15
C ASP A 96 15.44 -4.46 -9.50
N ILE A 97 15.77 -3.48 -10.34
CA ILE A 97 16.30 -3.70 -11.70
C ILE A 97 17.53 -4.63 -11.70
N LYS A 98 18.34 -4.61 -10.63
CA LYS A 98 19.52 -5.49 -10.50
C LYS A 98 19.16 -6.96 -10.34
N GLU A 99 17.97 -7.26 -9.82
CA GLU A 99 17.44 -8.63 -9.76
C GLU A 99 16.94 -9.12 -11.12
N MET A 100 16.48 -8.21 -11.97
CA MET A 100 15.83 -8.51 -13.26
C MET A 100 16.79 -8.52 -14.46
N GLN A 101 17.84 -7.71 -14.45
CA GLN A 101 18.70 -7.43 -15.61
C GLN A 101 19.28 -8.69 -16.30
N SER A 102 19.59 -9.75 -15.54
CA SER A 102 20.20 -10.98 -16.05
C SER A 102 19.21 -12.13 -16.32
N LYS A 103 17.90 -11.94 -16.08
CA LYS A 103 16.92 -13.02 -16.25
C LYS A 103 16.58 -13.23 -17.73
N THR A 104 16.42 -14.48 -18.15
CA THR A 104 15.89 -14.83 -19.47
C THR A 104 14.37 -15.01 -19.44
N PHE A 105 13.73 -15.06 -20.62
CA PHE A 105 12.32 -15.45 -20.73
C PHE A 105 12.03 -16.81 -20.08
N ALA A 106 12.92 -17.80 -20.29
CA ALA A 106 12.76 -19.12 -19.72
C ALA A 106 12.80 -19.09 -18.17
N ASP A 107 13.69 -18.28 -17.58
CA ASP A 107 13.77 -18.12 -16.12
C ASP A 107 12.52 -17.43 -15.57
N VAL A 108 12.08 -16.34 -16.21
CA VAL A 108 10.92 -15.55 -15.79
C VAL A 108 9.63 -16.37 -15.88
N TYR A 109 9.44 -17.08 -16.99
CA TYR A 109 8.23 -17.86 -17.25
C TYR A 109 8.17 -19.15 -16.42
N SER A 110 9.27 -19.91 -16.34
CA SER A 110 9.27 -21.21 -15.65
C SER A 110 9.24 -21.10 -14.11
N ASN A 111 9.62 -19.94 -13.56
CA ASN A 111 9.57 -19.68 -12.11
C ASN A 111 8.43 -18.73 -11.71
N ASP A 112 7.49 -18.46 -12.62
CA ASP A 112 6.33 -17.59 -12.39
C ASP A 112 6.71 -16.25 -11.71
N PHE A 113 7.69 -15.57 -12.31
CA PHE A 113 8.31 -14.41 -11.70
C PHE A 113 7.29 -13.27 -11.53
N LEU A 114 7.30 -12.65 -10.34
CA LEU A 114 6.30 -11.69 -9.82
C LEU A 114 4.99 -12.29 -9.30
N ALA A 115 4.74 -13.61 -9.38
CA ALA A 115 3.50 -14.19 -8.86
C ALA A 115 3.30 -14.00 -7.35
N SER A 116 4.37 -14.01 -6.56
CA SER A 116 4.30 -13.72 -5.12
C SER A 116 3.73 -12.32 -4.83
N TRP A 117 3.82 -11.37 -5.77
CA TRP A 117 3.29 -10.02 -5.63
C TRP A 117 1.75 -10.01 -5.70
N THR A 118 1.14 -11.13 -6.11
CA THR A 118 -0.31 -11.33 -6.17
C THR A 118 -0.94 -11.79 -4.85
N ALA A 119 -0.16 -12.14 -3.81
CA ALA A 119 -0.70 -12.66 -2.55
C ALA A 119 -1.63 -11.68 -1.80
N MET A 120 -1.42 -10.36 -1.94
CA MET A 120 -2.18 -9.34 -1.19
C MET A 120 -3.71 -9.32 -1.39
N ARG A 121 -4.26 -9.97 -2.44
CA ARG A 121 -5.73 -10.09 -2.66
C ARG A 121 -6.38 -11.05 -1.66
N ALA A 122 -5.63 -12.01 -1.14
CA ALA A 122 -6.14 -12.98 -0.17
C ALA A 122 -6.34 -12.38 1.24
N ILE A 123 -5.74 -11.21 1.51
CA ILE A 123 -5.86 -10.50 2.78
C ILE A 123 -7.26 -9.90 2.89
N ARG A 124 -8.08 -10.44 3.80
CA ARG A 124 -9.47 -9.99 3.97
C ARG A 124 -9.60 -8.71 4.78
N LYS A 125 -8.61 -8.38 5.61
CA LYS A 125 -8.58 -7.11 6.35
C LYS A 125 -8.26 -5.93 5.42
N PRO A 126 -8.79 -4.73 5.66
CA PRO A 126 -8.45 -3.55 4.88
C PRO A 126 -6.97 -3.19 4.99
N ILE A 127 -6.36 -2.84 3.86
CA ILE A 127 -4.98 -2.37 3.74
C ILE A 127 -5.00 -0.93 3.21
N ILE A 128 -4.34 0.00 3.91
CA ILE A 128 -4.25 1.41 3.53
C ILE A 128 -2.79 1.73 3.16
N ALA A 129 -2.55 2.22 1.95
CA ALA A 129 -1.25 2.77 1.57
C ALA A 129 -1.14 4.24 2.00
N ALA A 130 -0.04 4.59 2.66
CA ALA A 130 0.39 5.97 2.89
C ALA A 130 1.55 6.31 1.95
N CYS A 131 1.24 6.87 0.78
CA CYS A 131 2.21 7.19 -0.25
C CYS A 131 2.93 8.52 0.04
N VAL A 132 4.26 8.41 0.14
CA VAL A 132 5.20 9.47 0.52
C VAL A 132 6.35 9.52 -0.48
N LEU A 133 6.85 10.72 -0.77
CA LEU A 133 7.97 10.98 -1.67
C LEU A 133 8.90 12.01 -1.02
N PRO A 134 10.24 11.93 -1.20
CA PRO A 134 11.22 12.67 -0.42
C PRO A 134 10.93 14.16 -0.34
N TYR A 135 10.94 14.65 0.89
CA TYR A 135 10.95 16.07 1.20
C TYR A 135 12.40 16.56 1.22
N LEU A 136 12.84 17.13 0.10
CA LEU A 136 13.99 18.04 0.09
C LEU A 136 13.50 19.34 0.75
N SER A 137 13.89 19.63 2.00
CA SER A 137 13.52 20.94 2.59
C SER A 137 14.17 22.09 1.80
N PRO A 138 13.56 23.29 1.75
CA PRO A 138 13.76 24.25 0.65
C PRO A 138 15.08 25.04 0.70
N GLN A 139 16.06 24.60 1.48
CA GLN A 139 17.32 25.31 1.71
C GLN A 139 18.40 24.72 0.79
N VAL A 140 18.88 25.56 -0.15
CA VAL A 140 19.95 25.35 -1.16
C VAL A 140 19.50 24.81 -2.53
N SER A 141 19.77 25.63 -3.55
CA SER A 141 19.66 25.33 -4.98
C SER A 141 20.92 24.62 -5.49
N ASP A 142 20.91 23.28 -5.55
CA ASP A 142 22.02 22.47 -6.09
C ASP A 142 21.64 21.85 -7.47
N PRO A 143 22.44 22.04 -8.54
CA PRO A 143 22.18 21.47 -9.86
C PRO A 143 22.24 19.93 -9.94
N THR A 144 22.79 19.23 -8.95
CA THR A 144 22.76 17.75 -8.86
C THR A 144 21.38 17.18 -8.55
N SER A 145 20.41 18.02 -8.17
CA SER A 145 18.98 17.67 -8.03
C SER A 145 18.38 17.01 -9.29
N SER A 146 18.93 17.30 -10.47
CA SER A 146 18.55 16.67 -11.75
C SER A 146 18.76 15.14 -11.76
N PHE A 147 19.87 14.63 -11.23
CA PHE A 147 20.14 13.19 -11.14
C PHE A 147 19.27 12.49 -10.09
N ILE A 148 18.94 13.17 -8.99
CA ILE A 148 18.04 12.65 -7.96
C ILE A 148 16.61 12.58 -8.49
N ASN A 149 16.12 13.60 -9.20
CA ASN A 149 14.81 13.58 -9.84
C ASN A 149 14.67 12.49 -10.93
N ALA A 150 15.78 12.12 -11.59
CA ALA A 150 15.80 10.99 -12.51
C ALA A 150 15.81 9.62 -11.80
N THR A 151 16.47 9.52 -10.64
CA THR A 151 16.69 8.25 -9.93
C THR A 151 15.59 7.91 -8.91
N VAL A 152 14.91 8.91 -8.32
CA VAL A 152 13.70 8.72 -7.51
C VAL A 152 12.49 8.59 -8.45
N SER A 153 12.54 7.57 -9.30
CA SER A 153 11.53 7.32 -10.31
C SER A 153 10.35 6.52 -9.73
N ALA A 154 9.17 7.15 -9.72
CA ALA A 154 7.82 6.59 -9.60
C ALA A 154 7.53 5.55 -8.48
N VAL A 155 6.37 5.70 -7.84
CA VAL A 155 5.67 4.53 -7.26
C VAL A 155 5.27 3.61 -8.42
N GLN A 156 6.14 2.66 -8.80
CA GLN A 156 5.82 1.70 -9.86
C GLN A 156 4.70 0.76 -9.38
N LEU A 157 3.76 0.52 -10.29
CA LEU A 157 2.49 -0.14 -10.04
C LEU A 157 2.48 -1.45 -10.87
N ILE A 158 3.05 -2.50 -10.28
CA ILE A 158 3.51 -3.75 -10.94
C ILE A 158 2.44 -4.90 -10.84
N VAL A 159 2.65 -6.10 -11.47
CA VAL A 159 1.82 -7.35 -11.70
C VAL A 159 1.62 -7.82 -13.18
N LEU A 160 2.27 -8.92 -13.61
CA LEU A 160 2.20 -9.51 -14.97
C LEU A 160 0.87 -10.26 -15.30
N PRO A 161 0.63 -10.69 -16.56
CA PRO A 161 -0.54 -11.48 -16.96
C PRO A 161 -0.30 -12.99 -16.83
N GLU A 162 -1.37 -13.81 -16.85
CA GLU A 162 -1.27 -15.26 -17.05
C GLU A 162 -2.36 -15.80 -18.00
N ASN A 163 -2.00 -16.79 -18.81
CA ASN A 163 -2.89 -17.54 -19.69
C ASN A 163 -3.51 -18.73 -18.94
N GLN A 164 -4.83 -18.72 -18.71
CA GLN A 164 -5.78 -19.86 -18.77
C GLN A 164 -7.18 -19.34 -18.34
N PRO A 165 -8.31 -19.99 -18.72
CA PRO A 165 -9.62 -19.33 -18.72
C PRO A 165 -10.44 -19.57 -17.45
N LEU A 166 -10.81 -18.48 -16.75
CA LEU A 166 -12.12 -18.22 -16.13
C LEU A 166 -12.16 -16.74 -15.63
N PRO A 167 -13.33 -16.06 -15.56
CA PRO A 167 -13.38 -14.60 -15.60
C PRO A 167 -13.26 -13.91 -14.23
N SER A 168 -12.24 -13.06 -14.06
CA SER A 168 -12.28 -11.83 -13.23
C SER A 168 -10.96 -11.03 -13.41
N SER A 169 -11.01 -9.72 -13.19
CA SER A 169 -10.02 -8.74 -13.66
C SER A 169 -8.64 -8.81 -12.98
N GLY A 170 -7.61 -8.50 -13.77
CA GLY A 170 -6.21 -8.66 -13.37
C GLY A 170 -5.71 -7.69 -12.28
N PRO A 171 -4.61 -8.03 -11.57
CA PRO A 171 -4.19 -7.31 -10.36
C PRO A 171 -3.18 -6.17 -10.60
N LEU A 172 -2.96 -5.34 -9.56
CA LEU A 172 -1.84 -4.40 -9.35
C LEU A 172 -1.18 -4.75 -8.01
N THR A 173 0.06 -4.38 -7.73
CA THR A 173 0.63 -4.63 -6.39
C THR A 173 0.14 -3.63 -5.35
N PHE A 174 0.48 -2.33 -5.45
CA PHE A 174 0.10 -1.37 -4.40
C PHE A 174 -1.35 -0.88 -4.44
N SER A 175 -2.05 -0.99 -5.59
CA SER A 175 -3.52 -0.80 -5.64
C SER A 175 -4.31 -2.05 -5.16
N ARG A 176 -3.64 -3.01 -4.50
CA ARG A 176 -4.28 -3.98 -3.60
C ARG A 176 -4.44 -3.45 -2.19
N CYS A 177 -3.81 -2.32 -1.87
CA CYS A 177 -4.31 -1.49 -0.80
C CYS A 177 -5.68 -0.98 -1.22
N ASP A 178 -6.69 -1.26 -0.40
CA ASP A 178 -8.09 -0.91 -0.66
C ASP A 178 -8.28 0.62 -0.67
N ILE A 179 -7.39 1.33 0.02
CA ILE A 179 -7.35 2.79 0.11
C ILE A 179 -5.91 3.25 -0.07
N ILE A 180 -5.71 4.30 -0.88
CA ILE A 180 -4.41 4.97 -1.04
C ILE A 180 -4.58 6.43 -0.62
N LEU A 181 -3.74 6.88 0.31
CA LEU A 181 -3.58 8.29 0.71
C LEU A 181 -2.22 8.78 0.21
N ALA A 182 -2.15 10.01 -0.31
CA ALA A 182 -0.91 10.59 -0.82
C ALA A 182 -0.50 11.85 -0.04
N SER A 183 0.81 12.07 0.14
CA SER A 183 1.35 13.39 0.46
C SER A 183 1.29 14.30 -0.79
N PRO A 184 1.29 15.65 -0.66
CA PRO A 184 1.27 16.55 -1.81
C PRO A 184 2.52 16.45 -2.69
N THR A 185 3.61 15.94 -2.11
CA THR A 185 4.89 15.67 -2.81
C THR A 185 4.87 14.38 -3.63
N ALA A 186 3.85 13.52 -3.50
CA ALA A 186 3.83 12.23 -4.17
C ALA A 186 3.82 12.36 -5.70
N LYS A 187 4.55 11.46 -6.36
CA LYS A 187 4.61 11.29 -7.81
C LYS A 187 4.40 9.81 -8.14
N PHE A 188 3.66 9.58 -9.20
CA PHE A 188 3.25 8.27 -9.68
C PHE A 188 3.67 8.14 -11.15
N GLY A 189 3.82 6.91 -11.63
CA GLY A 189 4.22 6.68 -13.03
C GLY A 189 4.44 5.21 -13.32
N LEU A 190 4.54 4.90 -14.61
CA LEU A 190 4.86 3.57 -15.14
C LEU A 190 5.99 3.70 -16.18
N PRO A 191 7.23 4.02 -15.74
CA PRO A 191 8.35 4.32 -16.62
C PRO A 191 9.01 3.07 -17.22
N GLU A 192 8.47 1.87 -17.01
CA GLU A 192 9.05 0.59 -17.45
C GLU A 192 9.43 0.58 -18.95
N ILE A 193 8.67 1.29 -19.80
CA ILE A 193 8.94 1.44 -21.24
C ILE A 193 10.35 1.98 -21.54
N THR A 194 10.91 2.80 -20.64
CA THR A 194 12.27 3.34 -20.73
C THR A 194 13.37 2.28 -20.58
N LEU A 195 13.02 1.10 -20.06
CA LEU A 195 13.89 -0.06 -19.88
C LEU A 195 13.64 -1.16 -20.93
N GLY A 196 12.84 -0.88 -21.97
CA GLY A 196 12.52 -1.84 -23.03
C GLY A 196 11.55 -2.95 -22.61
N VAL A 197 10.86 -2.79 -21.48
CA VAL A 197 9.83 -3.71 -20.99
C VAL A 197 8.51 -2.96 -20.78
N ILE A 198 7.38 -3.67 -20.82
CA ILE A 198 6.12 -3.09 -20.33
C ILE A 198 6.13 -3.07 -18.80
N PRO A 199 5.20 -2.37 -18.13
CA PRO A 199 4.92 -2.66 -16.74
C PRO A 199 4.77 -4.16 -16.60
N GLY A 200 5.61 -4.76 -15.75
CA GLY A 200 5.55 -6.18 -15.38
C GLY A 200 4.32 -6.44 -14.54
N GLY A 201 3.17 -5.97 -15.01
CA GLY A 201 2.61 -4.75 -14.41
C GLY A 201 1.13 -4.51 -14.61
N GLY A 202 0.43 -4.58 -13.48
CA GLY A 202 -0.99 -4.30 -13.34
C GLY A 202 -1.34 -2.88 -13.72
N GLY A 203 -0.33 -2.01 -13.82
CA GLY A 203 -0.42 -0.71 -14.42
C GLY A 203 -1.16 -0.76 -15.75
N THR A 204 -0.84 -1.71 -16.63
CA THR A 204 -1.55 -1.85 -17.92
C THR A 204 -3.05 -2.15 -17.78
N GLN A 205 -3.45 -2.91 -16.75
CA GLN A 205 -4.82 -3.37 -16.56
C GLN A 205 -5.66 -2.37 -15.75
N ARG A 206 -5.19 -2.03 -14.56
CA ARG A 206 -5.95 -1.25 -13.57
C ARG A 206 -5.75 0.25 -13.69
N LEU A 207 -4.60 0.74 -14.16
CA LEU A 207 -4.51 2.18 -14.49
C LEU A 207 -5.51 2.49 -15.61
N ALA A 208 -5.62 1.62 -16.62
CA ALA A 208 -6.63 1.73 -17.67
C ALA A 208 -8.06 1.66 -17.13
N GLY A 209 -8.32 0.80 -16.13
CA GLY A 209 -9.62 0.72 -15.44
C GLY A 209 -9.97 1.97 -14.59
N ILE A 210 -8.97 2.64 -14.02
CA ILE A 210 -9.16 3.84 -13.17
C ILE A 210 -9.22 5.12 -14.02
N VAL A 211 -8.21 5.38 -14.87
CA VAL A 211 -8.04 6.66 -15.57
C VAL A 211 -8.50 6.63 -17.04
N GLY A 212 -8.97 5.49 -17.53
CA GLY A 212 -9.40 5.27 -18.90
C GLY A 212 -8.25 5.01 -19.89
N LYS A 213 -8.59 4.34 -21.01
CA LYS A 213 -7.63 3.87 -22.03
C LYS A 213 -6.65 4.94 -22.51
N SER A 214 -7.12 6.13 -22.88
CA SER A 214 -6.27 7.14 -23.53
C SER A 214 -5.17 7.65 -22.59
N ARG A 215 -5.51 7.91 -21.32
CA ARG A 215 -4.55 8.41 -20.33
C ARG A 215 -3.62 7.29 -19.84
N ALA A 216 -4.12 6.06 -19.71
CA ALA A 216 -3.24 4.93 -19.43
C ALA A 216 -2.22 4.68 -20.54
N MET A 217 -2.62 4.80 -21.82
CA MET A 217 -1.69 4.74 -22.95
C MET A 217 -0.67 5.88 -22.93
N GLU A 218 -1.09 7.12 -22.68
CA GLU A 218 -0.18 8.26 -22.50
C GLU A 218 0.88 7.97 -21.42
N LEU A 219 0.45 7.56 -20.23
CA LEU A 219 1.35 7.30 -19.09
C LEU A 219 2.30 6.11 -19.34
N VAL A 220 1.80 4.99 -19.88
CA VAL A 220 2.59 3.77 -20.11
C VAL A 220 3.54 3.90 -21.31
N LEU A 221 3.13 4.56 -22.39
CA LEU A 221 3.94 4.64 -23.62
C LEU A 221 4.95 5.80 -23.60
N THR A 222 4.71 6.86 -22.82
CA THR A 222 5.69 7.95 -22.62
C THR A 222 6.58 7.73 -21.40
N GLY A 223 6.16 6.87 -20.46
CA GLY A 223 6.80 6.72 -19.16
C GLY A 223 6.69 7.96 -18.27
N ARG A 224 5.86 8.97 -18.63
CA ARG A 224 5.78 10.21 -17.86
C ARG A 224 5.26 9.96 -16.45
N GLN A 225 5.75 10.78 -15.53
CA GLN A 225 5.19 10.85 -14.19
C GLN A 225 3.96 11.77 -14.15
N PHE A 226 3.16 11.61 -13.09
CA PHE A 226 2.05 12.47 -12.73
C PHE A 226 2.07 12.74 -11.22
N ASP A 227 1.49 13.86 -10.79
CA ASP A 227 1.53 14.30 -9.39
C ASP A 227 0.36 13.83 -8.53
N ALA A 228 0.44 14.11 -7.22
CA ALA A 228 -0.60 13.77 -6.25
C ALA A 228 -1.97 14.36 -6.60
N ASP A 229 -2.00 15.55 -7.20
CA ASP A 229 -3.23 16.26 -7.53
C ASP A 229 -3.84 15.72 -8.84
N GLU A 230 -3.01 15.35 -9.82
CA GLU A 230 -3.42 14.52 -10.98
C GLU A 230 -3.98 13.18 -10.50
N ALA A 231 -3.27 12.50 -9.59
CA ALA A 231 -3.68 11.20 -9.05
C ALA A 231 -5.03 11.26 -8.31
N GLU A 232 -5.27 12.30 -7.51
CA GLU A 232 -6.54 12.55 -6.83
C GLU A 232 -7.66 12.88 -7.82
N ARG A 233 -7.42 13.80 -8.76
CA ARG A 233 -8.40 14.16 -9.82
C ARG A 233 -8.80 12.99 -10.72
N TRP A 234 -7.95 11.99 -10.88
CA TRP A 234 -8.23 10.80 -11.70
C TRP A 234 -8.64 9.57 -10.90
N GLY A 235 -8.77 9.66 -9.57
CA GLY A 235 -9.17 8.54 -8.72
C GLY A 235 -8.11 7.44 -8.52
N VAL A 236 -6.84 7.72 -8.83
CA VAL A 236 -5.70 6.82 -8.56
C VAL A 236 -5.40 6.78 -7.06
N VAL A 237 -5.64 7.87 -6.35
CA VAL A 237 -5.60 7.93 -4.87
C VAL A 237 -6.93 8.44 -4.34
N SER A 238 -7.28 8.03 -3.12
CA SER A 238 -8.55 8.41 -2.49
C SER A 238 -8.60 9.88 -2.07
N ARG A 239 -7.45 10.45 -1.68
CA ARG A 239 -7.22 11.89 -1.42
C ARG A 239 -5.74 12.21 -1.20
N VAL A 240 -5.40 13.49 -1.31
CA VAL A 240 -4.12 14.06 -0.85
C VAL A 240 -4.26 14.63 0.56
N VAL A 241 -3.35 14.24 1.45
CA VAL A 241 -3.29 14.71 2.84
C VAL A 241 -2.38 15.94 2.89
N ARG A 242 -2.99 17.14 2.93
CA ARG A 242 -2.28 18.44 2.84
C ARG A 242 -1.97 19.08 4.20
N THR A 243 -2.19 18.36 5.29
CA THR A 243 -1.92 18.86 6.65
C THR A 243 -0.41 18.96 6.90
N GLU A 244 0.01 20.02 7.58
CA GLU A 244 1.37 20.17 8.06
C GLU A 244 1.66 19.20 9.22
N LYS A 245 2.94 18.84 9.40
CA LYS A 245 3.40 18.01 10.51
C LYS A 245 3.27 18.80 11.81
N LYS A 246 2.64 18.22 12.83
CA LYS A 246 2.56 18.84 14.16
C LYS A 246 3.80 18.49 14.97
N ASP A 247 4.18 19.40 15.87
CA ASP A 247 5.26 19.14 16.83
C ASP A 247 4.91 17.90 17.68
N GLY A 248 5.82 16.93 17.70
CA GLY A 248 5.64 15.63 18.37
C GLY A 248 5.19 14.47 17.49
N ASP A 249 4.85 14.69 16.21
CA ASP A 249 4.46 13.59 15.31
C ASP A 249 5.66 12.65 15.00
N GLU A 250 5.58 11.38 15.40
CA GLU A 250 6.60 10.35 15.09
C GLU A 250 6.64 9.94 13.60
N HIS A 251 5.61 10.29 12.81
CA HIS A 251 5.47 9.92 11.41
C HIS A 251 4.98 11.10 10.56
N LEU A 252 5.09 11.00 9.23
CA LEU A 252 4.53 12.00 8.31
C LEU A 252 3.00 12.12 8.42
N PRO A 253 2.41 13.30 8.12
CA PRO A 253 0.96 13.54 8.25
C PRO A 253 0.07 12.53 7.52
N VAL A 254 0.46 12.10 6.31
CA VAL A 254 -0.26 11.07 5.55
C VAL A 254 -0.25 9.69 6.22
N VAL A 255 0.79 9.37 7.01
CA VAL A 255 0.87 8.13 7.79
C VAL A 255 -0.02 8.22 9.03
N GLN A 256 -0.06 9.36 9.73
CA GLN A 256 -1.00 9.56 10.85
C GLN A 256 -2.45 9.50 10.36
N GLU A 257 -2.79 10.17 9.26
CA GLU A 257 -4.13 10.10 8.66
C GLU A 257 -4.50 8.67 8.22
N ALA A 258 -3.53 7.88 7.74
CA ALA A 258 -3.73 6.45 7.46
C ALA A 258 -3.96 5.62 8.74
N LEU A 259 -3.20 5.88 9.81
CA LEU A 259 -3.36 5.20 11.10
C LEU A 259 -4.69 5.53 11.78
N ASP A 260 -5.15 6.77 11.67
CA ASP A 260 -6.42 7.22 12.26
C ASP A 260 -7.60 6.70 11.42
N MET A 261 -7.48 6.66 10.09
CA MET A 261 -8.44 5.96 9.24
C MET A 261 -8.49 4.45 9.56
N ALA A 262 -7.34 3.78 9.69
CA ALA A 262 -7.27 2.37 10.07
C ALA A 262 -7.87 2.13 11.46
N SER A 263 -7.66 3.04 12.41
CA SER A 263 -8.24 2.98 13.76
C SER A 263 -9.76 3.15 13.72
N LYS A 264 -10.28 4.02 12.85
CA LYS A 264 -11.72 4.16 12.62
C LYS A 264 -12.33 2.89 12.01
N ILE A 265 -11.66 2.29 11.02
CA ILE A 265 -12.06 1.02 10.41
C ILE A 265 -12.04 -0.13 11.42
N ALA A 266 -11.02 -0.19 12.28
CA ALA A 266 -10.91 -1.14 13.37
C ALA A 266 -12.01 -0.98 14.45
N GLY A 267 -12.66 0.18 14.52
CA GLY A 267 -13.80 0.44 15.41
C GLY A 267 -15.15 -0.10 14.91
N PHE A 268 -15.21 -0.71 13.72
CA PHE A 268 -16.41 -1.34 13.17
C PHE A 268 -16.37 -2.87 13.31
N GLY A 269 -17.54 -3.52 13.20
CA GLY A 269 -17.64 -4.99 13.23
C GLY A 269 -16.85 -5.61 12.07
N GLN A 270 -15.90 -6.49 12.39
CA GLN A 270 -14.88 -6.91 11.42
C GLN A 270 -15.45 -7.81 10.31
N LEU A 271 -16.50 -8.59 10.57
CA LEU A 271 -17.16 -9.39 9.54
C LEU A 271 -17.82 -8.51 8.48
N ALA A 272 -18.50 -7.43 8.88
CA ALA A 272 -19.09 -6.46 7.96
C ALA A 272 -18.02 -5.68 7.17
N THR A 273 -16.88 -5.36 7.82
CA THR A 273 -15.74 -4.69 7.18
C THR A 273 -15.08 -5.57 6.10
N GLN A 274 -14.86 -6.85 6.37
CA GLN A 274 -14.34 -7.82 5.38
C GLN A 274 -15.32 -8.02 4.23
N ALA A 275 -16.62 -8.18 4.54
CA ALA A 275 -17.70 -8.32 3.57
C ALA A 275 -17.81 -7.10 2.63
N ALA A 276 -17.67 -5.88 3.14
CA ALA A 276 -17.68 -4.66 2.35
C ALA A 276 -16.48 -4.60 1.39
N LYS A 277 -15.28 -4.95 1.87
CA LYS A 277 -14.08 -5.08 1.02
C LYS A 277 -14.27 -6.12 -0.09
N GLU A 278 -14.87 -7.26 0.22
CA GLU A 278 -15.15 -8.33 -0.76
C GLU A 278 -16.12 -7.86 -1.85
N ALA A 279 -17.24 -7.23 -1.46
CA ALA A 279 -18.23 -6.70 -2.40
C ALA A 279 -17.67 -5.59 -3.32
N VAL A 280 -16.88 -4.66 -2.77
CA VAL A 280 -16.23 -3.58 -3.55
C VAL A 280 -15.20 -4.14 -4.54
N ASN A 281 -14.38 -5.11 -4.12
CA ASN A 281 -13.42 -5.75 -5.04
C ASN A 281 -14.15 -6.50 -6.17
N ALA A 282 -15.26 -7.18 -5.88
CA ALA A 282 -16.04 -7.90 -6.89
C ALA A 282 -16.67 -6.98 -7.96
N ALA A 283 -16.89 -5.70 -7.67
CA ALA A 283 -17.38 -4.72 -8.65
C ALA A 283 -16.36 -4.41 -9.77
N LEU A 284 -15.07 -4.71 -9.56
CA LEU A 284 -14.04 -4.62 -10.59
C LEU A 284 -14.01 -5.84 -11.51
N ASP A 285 -14.65 -6.92 -11.10
CA ASP A 285 -14.46 -8.29 -11.59
C ASP A 285 -15.71 -8.88 -12.26
N LEU A 286 -16.90 -8.38 -11.92
CA LEU A 286 -18.20 -8.92 -12.31
C LEU A 286 -19.04 -7.93 -13.12
N PRO A 287 -19.89 -8.40 -14.05
CA PRO A 287 -20.99 -7.61 -14.58
C PRO A 287 -21.89 -7.09 -13.45
N LEU A 288 -22.44 -5.89 -13.60
CA LEU A 288 -23.23 -5.21 -12.55
C LEU A 288 -24.35 -6.09 -11.96
N SER A 289 -25.04 -6.90 -12.78
CA SER A 289 -26.08 -7.81 -12.31
C SER A 289 -25.56 -8.88 -11.35
N GLU A 290 -24.36 -9.41 -11.60
CA GLU A 290 -23.72 -10.44 -10.77
C GLU A 290 -23.08 -9.83 -9.53
N GLY A 291 -22.48 -8.63 -9.63
CA GLY A 291 -22.02 -7.85 -8.49
C GLY A 291 -23.15 -7.56 -7.51
N LEU A 292 -24.29 -7.06 -8.00
CA LEU A 292 -25.49 -6.81 -7.18
C LEU A 292 -26.11 -8.11 -6.60
N ARG A 293 -25.99 -9.24 -7.30
CA ARG A 293 -26.43 -10.55 -6.79
C ARG A 293 -25.54 -11.04 -5.65
N LEU A 294 -24.22 -10.88 -5.78
CA LEU A 294 -23.23 -11.22 -4.76
C LEU A 294 -23.38 -10.33 -3.53
N GLU A 295 -23.35 -9.00 -3.69
CA GLU A 295 -23.51 -8.01 -2.63
C GLU A 295 -24.76 -8.30 -1.79
N ARG A 296 -25.91 -8.51 -2.45
CA ARG A 296 -27.18 -8.83 -1.76
C ARG A 296 -27.09 -10.12 -0.95
N ARG A 297 -26.39 -11.15 -1.43
CA ARG A 297 -26.22 -12.41 -0.69
C ARG A 297 -25.27 -12.26 0.49
N ILE A 298 -24.17 -11.54 0.33
CA ILE A 298 -23.25 -11.19 1.42
C ILE A 298 -24.00 -10.38 2.50
N PHE A 299 -24.75 -9.35 2.09
CA PHE A 299 -25.56 -8.53 2.98
C PHE A 299 -26.61 -9.34 3.75
N HIS A 300 -27.32 -10.27 3.09
CA HIS A 300 -28.25 -11.18 3.78
C HIS A 300 -27.54 -12.02 4.85
N SER A 301 -26.36 -12.56 4.56
CA SER A 301 -25.58 -13.38 5.50
C SER A 301 -25.14 -12.61 6.75
N LEU A 302 -24.92 -11.28 6.66
CA LEU A 302 -24.61 -10.46 7.83
C LEU A 302 -25.73 -10.44 8.88
N PHE A 303 -26.99 -10.72 8.53
CA PHE A 303 -28.07 -10.83 9.52
C PHE A 303 -27.98 -12.05 10.44
N ALA A 304 -27.03 -12.96 10.19
CA ALA A 304 -26.70 -14.08 11.06
C ALA A 304 -25.60 -13.77 12.09
N THR A 305 -24.95 -12.59 12.04
CA THR A 305 -23.87 -12.23 12.97
C THR A 305 -24.38 -11.50 14.22
N ASN A 306 -23.64 -11.62 15.32
CA ASN A 306 -23.93 -10.88 16.56
C ASN A 306 -23.69 -9.38 16.39
N ASP A 307 -22.61 -9.02 15.67
CA ASP A 307 -22.26 -7.63 15.37
C ASP A 307 -23.37 -6.88 14.62
N GLN A 308 -24.14 -7.55 13.76
CA GLN A 308 -25.29 -6.95 13.09
C GLN A 308 -26.41 -6.58 14.08
N LYS A 309 -26.70 -7.48 15.04
CA LYS A 309 -27.71 -7.22 16.08
C LYS A 309 -27.27 -6.07 16.96
N GLU A 310 -26.05 -6.13 17.49
CA GLU A 310 -25.48 -5.10 18.36
C GLU A 310 -25.40 -3.74 17.64
N GLY A 311 -24.95 -3.69 16.40
CA GLY A 311 -24.87 -2.45 15.63
C GLY A 311 -26.22 -1.76 15.43
N MET A 312 -27.28 -2.53 15.14
CA MET A 312 -28.63 -1.97 14.96
C MET A 312 -29.31 -1.62 16.29
N SER A 313 -29.15 -2.44 17.34
CA SER A 313 -29.66 -2.14 18.68
C SER A 313 -29.00 -0.89 19.25
N ALA A 314 -27.67 -0.79 19.16
CA ALA A 314 -26.93 0.38 19.64
C ALA A 314 -27.38 1.68 18.95
N PHE A 315 -27.67 1.63 17.64
CA PHE A 315 -28.22 2.75 16.89
C PHE A 315 -29.62 3.15 17.39
N ALA A 316 -30.53 2.19 17.55
CA ALA A 316 -31.89 2.44 18.07
C ALA A 316 -31.87 2.99 19.51
N GLU A 317 -30.95 2.50 20.33
CA GLU A 317 -30.73 2.90 21.72
C GLU A 317 -29.86 4.17 21.87
N LYS A 318 -29.39 4.76 20.75
CA LYS A 318 -28.52 5.95 20.70
C LYS A 318 -27.21 5.83 21.50
N ARG A 319 -26.63 4.64 21.58
CA ARG A 319 -25.35 4.36 22.24
C ARG A 319 -24.27 3.94 21.23
N LYS A 320 -23.02 3.91 21.67
CA LYS A 320 -21.92 3.35 20.86
C LYS A 320 -22.02 1.81 20.84
N PRO A 321 -21.87 1.15 19.68
CA PRO A 321 -21.83 -0.31 19.62
C PRO A 321 -20.51 -0.87 20.19
N THR A 322 -20.58 -2.07 20.74
CA THR A 322 -19.45 -2.86 21.25
C THR A 322 -19.36 -4.15 20.45
N PHE A 323 -18.68 -4.08 19.30
CA PHE A 323 -18.53 -5.23 18.41
C PHE A 323 -17.63 -6.32 19.01
N THR A 324 -17.97 -7.57 18.68
CA THR A 324 -17.34 -8.81 19.16
C THR A 324 -16.65 -9.58 18.03
N ASN A 325 -16.86 -9.17 16.78
CA ASN A 325 -16.36 -9.85 15.58
C ASN A 325 -16.93 -11.26 15.41
N SER A 326 -18.21 -11.42 15.75
CA SER A 326 -19.02 -12.63 15.60
C SER A 326 -20.43 -12.31 15.10
#